data_AF-A0A7U5GX68-F1
#
_entry.id   AF-A0A7U5GX68-F1
#
_cell.length_a   1.000
_cell.length_b   1.000
_cell.length_c   1.000
_cell.angle_alpha   90.00
_cell.angle_beta   90.00
_cell.angle_gamma   90.00
#
_symmetry.space_group_name_H-M   'P 1'
#
loop_
_entity.id
_entity.type
_entity.pdbx_description
1 polymer ?
#
loop_
_entity_poly.entity_id
_entity_poly.type
_entity_poly.pdbx_seq_one_letter_code
_entity_poly.pdbx_strand_id
1 'polypeptide(L)' 'MNLAAIGVPGLIIILVIILILFGPRKLPEVGSAVGKTLAEFKKSAKDIMDDEDEKDKTTVTSAKTNELERKDTK' A
#
# COMPACT_ATOMS: atom_id res chain seq x y z
N MET A 1 36.90 1.35 9.35
CA MET A 1 36.15 0.90 8.17
C MET A 1 34.72 1.36 8.34
N ASN A 2 34.31 2.42 7.64
CA ASN A 2 32.99 3.01 7.84
C ASN A 2 31.95 2.22 7.04
N LEU A 3 31.01 1.59 7.74
CA LEU A 3 29.85 0.90 7.14
C LEU A 3 29.03 1.86 6.24
N ALA A 4 29.06 3.16 6.53
CA ALA A 4 28.42 4.21 5.72
C ALA A 4 29.10 4.49 4.37
N ALA A 5 30.37 4.11 4.18
CA ALA A 5 31.05 4.22 2.88
C ALA A 5 30.59 3.13 1.89
N ILE A 6 29.93 2.08 2.41
CA ILE A 6 29.23 1.07 1.61
C ILE A 6 27.83 1.60 1.32
N GLY A 7 27.75 2.71 0.59
CA GLY A 7 26.49 3.37 0.26
C GLY A 7 25.58 2.51 -0.62
N VAL A 8 24.85 3.14 -1.54
CA VAL A 8 23.98 2.44 -2.51
C VAL A 8 24.64 1.19 -3.16
N PRO A 9 25.95 1.19 -3.51
CA PRO A 9 26.60 0.00 -4.07
C PRO A 9 26.60 -1.23 -3.14
N GLY A 10 26.74 -1.06 -1.82
CA GLY A 10 26.72 -2.15 -0.85
C GLY A 10 25.35 -2.78 -0.71
N LEU A 11 24.33 -1.93 -0.68
CA LEU A 11 22.94 -2.36 -0.60
C LEU A 11 22.52 -3.18 -1.82
N ILE A 12 23.02 -2.83 -3.02
CA ILE A 12 22.78 -3.60 -4.24
C ILE A 12 23.37 -5.01 -4.14
N ILE A 13 24.58 -5.17 -3.60
CA ILE A 13 25.20 -6.50 -3.45
C ILE A 13 24.38 -7.39 -2.52
N ILE A 14 23.93 -6.85 -1.38
CA ILE A 14 23.08 -7.58 -0.43
C ILE A 14 21.74 -7.94 -1.09
N LEU A 15 21.14 -7.01 -1.83
CA LEU A 15 19.91 -7.25 -2.56
C LEU A 15 20.08 -8.39 -3.57
N VAL A 16 21.16 -8.42 -4.34
CA VAL A 16 21.45 -9.51 -5.30
C VAL A 16 21.53 -10.87 -4.61
N ILE A 17 22.18 -10.97 -3.45
CA ILE A 17 22.25 -12.23 -2.70
C ILE A 17 20.86 -12.68 -2.26
N ILE A 18 20.05 -11.78 -1.71
CA ILE A 18 18.65 -12.06 -1.32
C ILE A 18 17.83 -12.48 -2.54
N LEU A 19 18.02 -11.82 -3.69
CA LEU A 19 17.34 -12.13 -4.93
C LEU A 19 17.72 -13.50 -5.49
N ILE A 20 18.94 -13.98 -5.27
CA ILE A 20 19.34 -15.34 -5.66
C ILE A 20 18.65 -16.38 -4.78
N LEU A 21 18.55 -16.12 -3.47
CA LEU A 21 17.92 -17.05 -2.52
C LEU A 21 16.39 -17.13 -2.69
N PHE A 22 15.74 -15.98 -2.81
CA PHE A 22 14.28 -15.88 -2.83
C PHE A 22 13.67 -15.69 -4.22
N GLY A 23 14.45 -15.18 -5.18
CA GLY A 23 14.01 -14.82 -6.52
C GLY A 23 13.45 -13.39 -6.63
N PRO A 24 13.63 -12.69 -7.77
CA PRO A 24 13.15 -11.32 -7.98
C PRO A 24 11.64 -11.17 -8.03
N ARG A 25 10.90 -12.25 -8.24
CA ARG A 25 9.44 -12.23 -8.24
C ARG A 25 8.85 -12.27 -6.83
N LYS A 26 9.59 -12.78 -5.85
CA LYS A 26 9.10 -13.03 -4.50
C LYS A 26 9.07 -11.78 -3.63
N LEU A 27 10.06 -10.88 -3.77
CA LEU A 27 10.09 -9.63 -3.01
C LEU A 27 8.88 -8.71 -3.34
N PRO A 28 8.52 -8.46 -4.62
CA PRO A 28 7.33 -7.66 -4.95
C PRO A 28 6.02 -8.34 -4.54
N GLU A 29 5.94 -9.67 -4.64
CA GLU A 29 4.76 -10.44 -4.24
C GLU A 29 4.50 -10.31 -2.73
N VAL A 30 5.53 -10.53 -1.90
CA VAL A 30 5.47 -10.35 -0.45
C VAL A 30 5.21 -8.89 -0.10
N GLY A 31 5.92 -7.95 -0.73
CA GLY A 31 5.72 -6.52 -0.52
C GLY A 31 4.31 -6.05 -0.87
N SER A 32 3.68 -6.63 -1.90
CA SER A 32 2.30 -6.31 -2.27
C SER A 32 1.29 -6.85 -1.25
N ALA A 33 1.50 -8.05 -0.73
CA ALA A 33 0.63 -8.64 0.30
C ALA A 33 0.74 -7.87 1.64
N VAL A 34 1.98 -7.60 2.07
CA VAL A 34 2.27 -6.81 3.27
C VAL A 34 1.75 -5.38 3.08
N GLY A 35 1.96 -4.77 1.92
CA GLY A 35 1.51 -3.41 1.61
C GLY A 35 -0.01 -3.24 1.68
N LYS A 36 -0.78 -4.22 1.19
CA LYS A 36 -2.25 -4.22 1.35
C LYS A 36 -2.66 -4.28 2.82
N THR A 37 -2.01 -5.15 3.59
CA THR A 37 -2.26 -5.29 5.04
C THR A 37 -1.93 -3.98 5.77
N LEU A 38 -0.79 -3.36 5.46
CA LEU A 38 -0.40 -2.07 6.05
C LEU A 38 -1.33 -0.93 5.61
N ALA A 39 -1.85 -0.94 4.38
CA ALA A 39 -2.78 0.07 3.89
C ALA A 39 -4.13 -0.01 4.62
N GLU A 40 -4.65 -1.22 4.81
CA GLU A 40 -5.86 -1.46 5.60
C GLU A 40 -5.64 -1.10 7.07
N PHE A 41 -4.51 -1.53 7.65
CA PHE A 41 -4.14 -1.18 9.02
C PHE A 41 -4.02 0.33 9.21
N LYS A 42 -3.38 1.04 8.28
CA LYS A 42 -3.28 2.51 8.31
C LYS A 42 -4.66 3.17 8.25
N LYS A 43 -5.57 2.64 7.43
CA LYS A 43 -6.94 3.16 7.33
C LYS A 43 -7.70 2.98 8.64
N SER A 44 -7.69 1.76 9.18
CA SER A 44 -8.34 1.48 10.47
C SER A 44 -7.71 2.24 11.62
N ALA A 45 -6.38 2.37 11.66
CA ALA A 45 -5.69 3.17 12.65
C ALA A 45 -6.09 4.65 12.55
N LYS A 46 -6.21 5.18 11.32
CA LYS A 46 -6.67 6.55 11.10
C LYS A 46 -8.12 6.74 11.51
N ASP A 47 -9.02 5.80 11.21
CA ASP A 47 -10.43 5.87 11.62
C ASP A 47 -10.55 5.90 13.16
N ILE A 48 -9.74 5.11 13.88
CA ILE A 48 -9.70 5.11 15.35
C ILE A 48 -9.16 6.43 15.91
N MET A 49 -8.12 7.00 15.28
CA MET A 49 -7.54 8.28 15.70
C MET A 49 -8.47 9.46 15.40
N ASP A 50 -9.17 9.44 14.26
CA ASP A 50 -10.14 10.48 13.88
C ASP A 50 -11.47 10.34 14.66
N ASP A 51 -11.83 9.16 15.17
CA ASP A 51 -13.01 8.99 16.04
C ASP A 51 -12.86 9.72 17.40
N GLU A 52 -11.62 10.07 17.80
CA GLU A 52 -11.34 10.97 18.93
C GLU A 52 -11.45 12.47 18.54
N ASP A 53 -11.35 12.78 17.23
CA ASP A 53 -11.31 14.13 16.62
C ASP A 53 -12.37 14.28 15.50
N GLU A 54 -13.66 14.26 15.86
CA GLU A 54 -14.76 14.83 15.07
C GLU A 54 -15.24 14.09 13.80
N LYS A 55 -16.57 13.95 13.76
CA LYS A 55 -17.39 13.45 12.66
C LYS A 55 -17.24 14.31 11.39
N ASP A 56 -16.35 13.97 10.46
CA ASP A 56 -16.49 14.44 9.07
C ASP A 56 -15.74 13.54 8.06
N LYS A 57 -16.39 13.27 6.93
CA LYS A 57 -15.92 12.51 5.74
C LYS A 57 -16.14 11.00 5.70
N THR A 58 -17.43 10.63 5.71
CA THR A 58 -17.88 9.54 4.83
C THR A 58 -17.89 10.03 3.37
N THR A 59 -17.49 9.15 2.45
CA THR A 59 -17.56 9.26 0.97
C THR A 59 -16.40 10.00 0.31
N VAL A 60 -15.46 9.27 -0.31
CA VAL A 60 -15.27 9.19 -1.79
C VAL A 60 -14.39 7.97 -2.10
N THR A 61 -14.76 7.21 -3.15
CA THR A 61 -13.93 6.29 -3.95
C THR A 61 -14.11 4.79 -3.72
N SER A 62 -15.34 4.31 -3.92
CA SER A 62 -15.58 3.02 -4.59
C SER A 62 -16.99 2.98 -5.15
N ALA A 63 -17.20 3.60 -6.32
CA ALA A 63 -18.34 3.33 -7.22
C ALA A 63 -18.23 4.20 -8.48
N LYS A 64 -17.39 3.78 -9.43
CA LYS A 64 -17.63 4.08 -10.85
C LYS A 64 -17.48 2.76 -11.58
N THR A 65 -18.60 2.21 -12.06
CA THR A 65 -18.79 1.14 -13.07
C THR A 65 -20.12 0.42 -12.75
N ASN A 66 -21.25 1.01 -13.16
CA ASN A 66 -22.19 0.42 -14.15
C ASN A 66 -23.63 0.97 -14.08
N GLU A 67 -24.10 1.36 -15.28
CA GLU A 67 -25.45 1.17 -15.85
C GLU A 67 -26.64 1.84 -15.14
N LEU A 68 -27.19 2.93 -15.71
CA LEU A 68 -28.29 2.96 -16.70
C LEU A 68 -29.68 2.77 -16.06
N GLU A 69 -30.61 3.61 -16.51
CA GLU A 69 -32.07 3.51 -16.37
C GLU A 69 -32.71 4.01 -15.05
N ARG A 70 -33.22 5.24 -15.06
CA ARG A 70 -34.68 5.53 -15.04
C ARG A 70 -34.98 7.03 -14.94
N LYS A 71 -35.92 7.43 -15.81
CA LYS A 71 -36.72 8.67 -15.88
C LYS A 71 -36.16 9.76 -16.81
N ASP A 72 -36.67 10.02 -18.02
CA ASP A 72 -37.99 9.75 -18.62
C ASP A 72 -39.14 9.74 -17.62
N THR A 73 -39.44 10.90 -17.06
CA THR A 73 -40.83 11.18 -16.73
C THR A 73 -41.08 12.65 -17.05
N LYS A 74 -41.70 12.78 -18.21
CA LYS A 74 -42.60 13.85 -18.65
C LYS A 74 -43.48 14.38 -17.52
#